data_AF-A0A936D7H7-F1
#
_entry.id   AF-A0A936D7H7-F1
#
_cell.length_a   1.000
_cell.length_b   1.000
_cell.length_c   1.000
_cell.angle_alpha   90.00
_cell.angle_beta   90.00
_cell.angle_gamma   90.00
#
_symmetry.space_group_name_H-M   'P 1'
#
loop_
_entity.id
_entity.type
_entity.pdbx_description
1 polymer ?
#
loop_
_entity_poly.entity_id
_entity_poly.type
_entity_poly.pdbx_seq_one_letter_code
_entity_poly.pdbx_strand_id
1 'polypeptide(L)'
;MARALALPLVLAALGLTFAAAGCDSEPSSSIHDDEPTGEVSSALVDGDPVSKAVTDSCTTASVKGLGTQLVGEIQCLRPGTMARIDDIPNTTLGSAVFPFLQAPAATSLRAVAKTRTVRLVVNSALRTLPQQYLLYRWYQTGRCGISLAASPGRSNHESGVAVDVNDNAGWRAGFQGNGWRWLGASDPVHYDFTAGGVSLTGLSVRAFQRLWNRNNPTDTIAEDGQYGPSTESRLAKSPIGGFRLGPSCPDGGATDAGPKVDGGAPIDPPDLPNNPAPEPDAPEPDAIPEGQTGEPLAPLPAEASGCSAARDGSGLAPWAIGLGLGLVVARRRRNRT
;
A
#
# COMPACT_ATOMS: atom_id res chain seq x y z
N MET A 1 -61.52 15.97 22.38
CA MET A 1 -61.91 16.10 20.95
C MET A 1 -60.79 15.43 20.16
N ALA A 2 -60.80 14.11 19.89
CA ALA A 2 -61.56 13.40 18.85
C ALA A 2 -61.39 14.09 17.47
N ARG A 3 -60.86 13.48 16.40
CA ARG A 3 -60.99 12.10 15.91
C ARG A 3 -59.84 11.71 14.97
N ALA A 4 -59.50 10.42 15.00
CA ALA A 4 -58.83 9.68 13.94
C ALA A 4 -59.79 9.44 12.75
N LEU A 5 -59.25 9.34 11.54
CA LEU A 5 -59.95 8.85 10.35
C LEU A 5 -59.05 7.85 9.63
N ALA A 6 -59.45 6.58 9.72
CA ALA A 6 -59.02 5.46 8.90
C ALA A 6 -60.08 5.23 7.81
N LEU A 7 -59.69 4.75 6.62
CA LEU A 7 -60.52 3.97 5.67
C LEU A 7 -59.64 3.44 4.49
N PRO A 8 -60.07 2.47 3.66
CA PRO A 8 -59.83 1.04 3.91
C PRO A 8 -59.17 0.27 2.74
N LEU A 9 -58.81 -0.97 3.05
CA LEU A 9 -58.40 -2.07 2.19
C LEU A 9 -59.52 -2.47 1.21
N VAL A 10 -59.19 -2.73 -0.07
CA VAL A 10 -60.07 -3.43 -1.02
C VAL A 10 -59.43 -4.74 -1.44
N LEU A 11 -60.02 -5.84 -0.97
CA LEU A 11 -59.82 -7.20 -1.45
C LEU A 11 -60.61 -7.38 -2.75
N ALA A 12 -59.98 -7.88 -3.81
CA ALA A 12 -60.67 -8.44 -4.97
C ALA A 12 -60.36 -9.93 -5.05
N ALA A 13 -61.37 -10.75 -4.75
CA ALA A 13 -61.40 -12.17 -5.01
C ALA A 13 -62.24 -12.43 -6.26
N LEU A 14 -61.71 -13.15 -7.24
CA LEU A 14 -62.51 -13.85 -8.25
C LEU A 14 -61.90 -15.23 -8.47
N GLY A 15 -62.75 -16.25 -8.39
CA GLY A 15 -62.39 -17.65 -8.41
C GLY A 15 -62.64 -18.38 -9.73
N LEU A 16 -62.14 -19.62 -9.72
CA LEU A 16 -62.55 -20.84 -10.42
C LEU A 16 -62.59 -20.88 -11.97
N THR A 17 -61.82 -21.81 -12.53
CA THR A 17 -62.38 -22.99 -13.24
C THR A 17 -61.37 -24.14 -13.32
N PHE A 18 -61.89 -25.36 -13.14
CA PHE A 18 -61.24 -26.66 -13.24
C PHE A 18 -61.10 -27.12 -14.70
N ALA A 19 -60.00 -27.79 -15.04
CA ALA A 19 -59.99 -28.82 -16.07
C ALA A 19 -58.88 -29.84 -15.75
N ALA A 20 -59.30 -31.06 -15.41
CA ALA A 20 -58.45 -32.23 -15.31
C ALA A 20 -58.43 -32.95 -16.67
N ALA A 21 -57.24 -33.22 -17.19
CA ALA A 21 -56.99 -34.25 -18.19
C ALA A 21 -55.57 -34.78 -17.93
N GLY A 22 -55.48 -36.06 -17.56
CA GLY A 22 -54.22 -36.73 -17.25
C GLY A 22 -53.44 -37.13 -18.50
N CYS A 23 -52.16 -37.43 -18.29
CA CYS A 23 -51.44 -38.52 -18.94
C CYS A 23 -50.23 -38.89 -18.08
N ASP A 24 -50.11 -40.19 -17.84
CA ASP A 24 -49.01 -40.90 -17.17
C ASP A 24 -47.63 -40.59 -17.75
N SER A 25 -46.62 -40.55 -16.88
CA SER A 25 -45.22 -40.96 -17.12
C SER A 25 -44.47 -41.07 -15.78
N GLU A 26 -44.38 -42.27 -15.21
CA GLU A 26 -43.30 -42.63 -14.27
C GLU A 26 -41.97 -42.86 -15.04
N PRO A 27 -40.83 -43.13 -14.40
CA PRO A 27 -40.20 -42.47 -13.24
C PRO A 27 -38.78 -41.98 -13.64
N SER A 28 -38.32 -40.84 -13.12
CA SER A 28 -36.91 -40.45 -13.28
C SER A 28 -36.29 -40.17 -11.92
N SER A 29 -35.43 -41.10 -11.51
CA SER A 29 -34.35 -40.99 -10.55
C SER A 29 -34.26 -39.68 -9.77
N SER A 30 -34.45 -39.78 -8.45
CA SER A 30 -33.90 -38.85 -7.47
C SER A 30 -32.38 -38.75 -7.67
N ILE A 31 -31.95 -37.76 -8.45
CA ILE A 31 -30.58 -37.30 -8.42
C ILE A 31 -30.44 -36.63 -7.06
N HIS A 32 -29.61 -37.23 -6.21
CA HIS A 32 -29.14 -36.57 -5.01
C HIS A 32 -28.50 -35.25 -5.45
N ASP A 33 -29.05 -34.15 -4.95
CA ASP A 33 -28.40 -32.86 -4.98
C ASP A 33 -27.09 -33.01 -4.18
N ASP A 34 -25.99 -33.27 -4.88
CA ASP A 34 -24.66 -33.06 -4.32
C ASP A 34 -24.55 -31.57 -4.04
N GLU A 35 -24.70 -31.19 -2.77
CA GLU A 35 -24.30 -29.86 -2.29
C GLU A 35 -22.89 -29.56 -2.82
N PRO A 36 -22.65 -28.37 -3.40
CA PRO A 36 -21.31 -27.97 -3.77
C PRO A 36 -20.47 -27.89 -2.49
N THR A 37 -19.66 -28.92 -2.26
CA THR A 37 -18.69 -28.95 -1.16
C THR A 37 -17.80 -27.72 -1.29
N GLY A 38 -17.92 -26.79 -0.35
CA GLY A 38 -17.12 -25.57 -0.34
C GLY A 38 -15.64 -25.91 -0.41
N GLU A 39 -14.93 -25.30 -1.38
CA GLU A 39 -13.48 -25.39 -1.43
C GLU A 39 -12.91 -24.83 -0.12
N VAL A 40 -12.39 -25.72 0.72
CA VAL A 40 -11.50 -25.32 1.82
C VAL A 40 -10.27 -24.67 1.21
N SER A 41 -10.07 -23.37 1.45
CA SER A 41 -8.87 -22.69 0.97
C SER A 41 -7.65 -23.36 1.61
N SER A 42 -6.79 -23.95 0.78
CA SER A 42 -5.53 -24.53 1.24
C SER A 42 -4.66 -23.42 1.82
N ALA A 43 -3.94 -23.71 2.91
CA ALA A 43 -2.97 -22.79 3.49
C ALA A 43 -1.95 -22.32 2.42
N LEU A 44 -1.55 -21.06 2.50
CA LEU A 44 -0.53 -20.51 1.60
C LEU A 44 0.79 -21.28 1.72
N VAL A 45 1.42 -21.56 0.58
CA VAL A 45 2.73 -22.22 0.49
C VAL A 45 3.72 -21.36 -0.29
N ASP A 46 5.03 -21.59 -0.11
CA ASP A 46 6.10 -20.74 -0.65
C ASP A 46 6.01 -20.45 -2.17
N GLY A 47 5.50 -21.41 -2.94
CA GLY A 47 5.34 -21.28 -4.40
C GLY A 47 4.11 -20.49 -4.84
N ASP A 48 3.20 -20.17 -3.92
CA ASP A 48 2.00 -19.41 -4.24
C ASP A 48 2.35 -18.00 -4.72
N PRO A 49 1.56 -17.43 -5.65
CA PRO A 49 1.78 -16.07 -6.11
C PRO A 49 1.37 -15.06 -5.03
N VAL A 50 2.08 -13.92 -4.96
CA VAL A 50 1.72 -12.79 -4.09
C VAL A 50 0.25 -12.36 -4.25
N SER A 51 -0.33 -12.48 -5.46
CA SER A 51 -1.75 -12.17 -5.69
C SER A 51 -2.71 -13.07 -4.90
N LYS A 52 -2.36 -14.33 -4.63
CA LYS A 52 -3.17 -15.23 -3.80
C LYS A 52 -3.15 -14.80 -2.33
N ALA A 53 -2.02 -14.29 -1.85
CA ALA A 53 -1.93 -13.74 -0.49
C ALA A 53 -2.79 -12.47 -0.28
N VAL A 54 -3.16 -11.75 -1.34
CA VAL A 54 -4.13 -10.64 -1.24
C VAL A 54 -5.50 -11.14 -0.81
N THR A 55 -5.90 -12.33 -1.28
CA THR A 55 -7.23 -12.88 -1.01
C THR A 55 -7.28 -13.84 0.19
N ASP A 56 -6.17 -14.50 0.49
CA ASP A 56 -6.17 -15.65 1.38
C ASP A 56 -5.45 -15.36 2.72
N SER A 57 -4.98 -14.12 2.93
CA SER A 57 -4.30 -13.69 4.14
C SER A 57 -4.66 -12.25 4.53
N CYS A 58 -4.51 -11.95 5.82
CA CYS A 58 -4.52 -10.59 6.38
C CYS A 58 -3.22 -10.26 7.14
N THR A 59 -2.15 -11.02 6.91
CA THR A 59 -0.83 -10.76 7.47
C THR A 59 0.21 -10.59 6.37
N THR A 60 1.03 -9.54 6.49
CA THR A 60 2.16 -9.31 5.59
C THR A 60 3.32 -10.29 5.83
N ALA A 61 3.24 -11.12 6.87
CA ALA A 61 4.18 -12.22 7.09
C ALA A 61 4.12 -13.29 5.98
N SER A 62 3.00 -13.38 5.24
CA SER A 62 2.85 -14.33 4.12
C SER A 62 3.91 -14.15 3.03
N VAL A 63 4.43 -12.93 2.85
CA VAL A 63 5.45 -12.60 1.84
C VAL A 63 6.84 -12.41 2.45
N LYS A 64 7.08 -12.94 3.65
CA LYS A 64 8.35 -12.72 4.38
C LYS A 64 9.56 -13.35 3.66
N GLY A 65 9.38 -14.49 2.98
CA GLY A 65 10.42 -15.12 2.18
C GLY A 65 10.91 -14.21 1.05
N LEU A 66 9.99 -13.77 0.18
CA LEU A 66 10.30 -12.80 -0.88
C LEU A 66 10.84 -11.48 -0.32
N GLY A 67 10.23 -10.97 0.76
CA GLY A 67 10.69 -9.74 1.42
C GLY A 67 12.14 -9.83 1.89
N THR A 68 12.57 -10.97 2.44
CA THR A 68 13.95 -11.19 2.91
C THR A 68 14.95 -11.06 1.77
N GLN A 69 14.62 -11.61 0.60
CA GLN A 69 15.46 -11.44 -0.60
C GLN A 69 15.52 -9.97 -1.00
N LEU A 70 14.40 -9.25 -1.00
CA LEU A 70 14.41 -7.83 -1.35
C LEU A 70 15.23 -6.98 -0.38
N VAL A 71 15.21 -7.28 0.92
CA VAL A 71 16.09 -6.62 1.89
C VAL A 71 17.56 -6.88 1.54
N GLY A 72 17.93 -8.12 1.22
CA GLY A 72 19.29 -8.44 0.77
C GLY A 72 19.70 -7.67 -0.49
N GLU A 73 18.79 -7.55 -1.46
CA GLU A 73 19.06 -6.81 -2.70
C GLU A 73 19.16 -5.29 -2.47
N ILE A 74 18.35 -4.72 -1.57
CA ILE A 74 18.48 -3.32 -1.11
C ILE A 74 19.86 -3.09 -0.48
N GLN A 75 20.30 -4.01 0.39
CA GLN A 75 21.61 -3.93 1.03
C GLN A 75 22.76 -4.08 0.01
N CYS A 76 22.60 -4.88 -1.04
CA CYS A 76 23.55 -4.93 -2.15
C CYS A 76 23.60 -3.61 -2.93
N LEU A 77 22.45 -2.97 -3.17
CA LEU A 77 22.36 -1.72 -3.93
C LEU A 77 22.89 -0.52 -3.14
N ARG A 78 22.74 -0.52 -1.81
CA ARG A 78 23.13 0.57 -0.92
C ARG A 78 23.73 0.04 0.41
N PRO A 79 24.93 -0.58 0.37
CA PRO A 79 25.56 -1.13 1.56
C PRO A 79 25.71 -0.09 2.68
N GLY A 80 25.54 -0.53 3.93
CA GLY A 80 25.73 0.31 5.12
C GLY A 80 24.64 1.37 5.36
N THR A 81 23.60 1.44 4.52
CA THR A 81 22.52 2.42 4.73
C THR A 81 21.55 1.97 5.82
N MET A 82 21.23 0.68 5.88
CA MET A 82 20.33 0.12 6.89
C MET A 82 21.10 -0.47 8.07
N ALA A 83 20.56 -0.29 9.27
CA ALA A 83 21.02 -0.93 10.49
C ALA A 83 19.90 -1.78 11.09
N ARG A 84 20.30 -2.83 11.81
CA ARG A 84 19.38 -3.69 12.54
C ARG A 84 18.81 -2.99 13.77
N ILE A 85 17.59 -3.37 14.16
CA ILE A 85 16.87 -2.82 15.33
C ILE A 85 16.39 -3.88 16.32
N ASP A 86 16.63 -5.16 16.05
CA ASP A 86 16.27 -6.28 16.94
C ASP A 86 17.20 -6.43 18.16
N ASP A 87 18.29 -5.65 18.19
CA ASP A 87 19.21 -5.56 19.33
C ASP A 87 18.89 -4.38 20.26
N ILE A 88 17.85 -3.58 19.98
CA ILE A 88 17.51 -2.41 20.79
C ILE A 88 16.91 -2.89 22.13
N PRO A 89 17.53 -2.54 23.28
CA PRO A 89 16.97 -2.88 24.58
C PRO A 89 15.58 -2.29 24.77
N ASN A 90 14.76 -2.93 25.60
CA ASN A 90 13.40 -2.46 25.89
C ASN A 90 12.52 -2.28 24.64
N THR A 91 12.79 -3.07 23.59
CA THR A 91 11.99 -3.08 22.35
C THR A 91 11.54 -4.50 22.02
N THR A 92 10.35 -4.62 21.45
CA THR A 92 9.82 -5.87 20.90
C THR A 92 9.30 -5.60 19.50
N LEU A 93 9.63 -6.49 18.57
CA LEU A 93 9.22 -6.37 17.16
C LEU A 93 8.12 -7.39 16.88
N GLY A 94 7.06 -6.95 16.19
CA GLY A 94 6.03 -7.86 15.67
C GLY A 94 6.61 -8.90 14.71
N SER A 95 5.95 -10.05 14.56
CA SER A 95 6.44 -11.18 13.75
C SER A 95 6.61 -10.84 12.26
N ALA A 96 5.84 -9.90 11.73
CA ALA A 96 5.91 -9.44 10.35
C ALA A 96 6.95 -8.30 10.12
N VAL A 97 7.58 -7.79 11.17
CA VAL A 97 8.55 -6.69 11.09
C VAL A 97 9.84 -7.17 10.45
N PHE A 98 10.31 -6.46 9.43
CA PHE A 98 11.71 -6.55 9.02
C PHE A 98 12.53 -5.65 9.96
N PRO A 99 13.52 -6.20 10.68
CA PRO A 99 14.21 -5.51 11.78
C PRO A 99 15.27 -4.55 11.24
N PHE A 100 14.90 -3.69 10.32
CA PHE A 100 15.78 -2.71 9.70
C PHE A 100 15.14 -1.32 9.72
N LEU A 101 16.00 -0.33 9.94
CA LEU A 101 15.75 1.08 9.64
C LEU A 101 17.03 1.64 9.02
N GLN A 102 16.99 2.83 8.44
CA GLN A 102 18.21 3.55 8.13
C GLN A 102 19.03 3.76 9.41
N ALA A 103 20.36 3.67 9.33
CA ALA A 103 21.25 3.78 10.48
C ALA A 103 20.97 4.96 11.44
N PRO A 104 20.73 6.21 10.97
CA PRO A 104 20.37 7.31 11.87
C PRO A 104 19.01 7.11 12.56
N ALA A 105 18.02 6.56 11.85
CA ALA A 105 16.71 6.25 12.42
C ALA A 105 16.81 5.12 13.47
N ALA A 106 17.59 4.06 13.21
CA ALA A 106 17.86 3.00 14.19
C ALA A 106 18.54 3.53 15.46
N THR A 107 19.52 4.43 15.29
CA THR A 107 20.21 5.10 16.41
C THR A 107 19.22 5.94 17.23
N SER A 108 18.35 6.69 16.55
CA SER A 108 17.32 7.48 17.22
C SER A 108 16.28 6.60 17.93
N LEU A 109 15.82 5.50 17.33
CA LEU A 109 14.89 4.56 17.95
C LEU A 109 15.46 3.99 19.27
N ARG A 110 16.78 3.75 19.31
CA ARG A 110 17.47 3.33 20.54
C ARG A 110 17.47 4.41 21.62
N ALA A 111 17.46 5.69 21.25
CA ALA A 111 17.29 6.78 22.19
C ALA A 111 15.84 6.88 22.67
N VAL A 112 14.86 6.72 21.77
CA VAL A 112 13.42 6.68 22.11
C VAL A 112 13.14 5.58 23.13
N ALA A 113 13.63 4.35 22.92
CA ALA A 113 13.40 3.22 23.82
C ALA A 113 13.92 3.43 25.26
N LYS A 114 14.82 4.40 25.48
CA LYS A 114 15.35 4.79 26.80
C LYS A 114 14.51 5.85 27.51
N THR A 115 13.59 6.51 26.80
CA THR A 115 12.79 7.61 27.37
C THR A 115 11.73 7.12 28.36
N ARG A 116 11.41 5.81 28.34
CA ARG A 116 10.45 5.17 29.24
C ARG A 116 10.94 3.79 29.65
N THR A 117 10.46 3.32 30.78
CA THR A 117 10.71 1.96 31.30
C THR A 117 9.70 0.92 30.80
N VAL A 118 8.59 1.37 30.20
CA VAL A 118 7.61 0.51 29.53
C VAL A 118 8.20 -0.04 28.24
N ARG A 119 7.85 -1.26 27.86
CA ARG A 119 8.30 -1.91 26.62
C ARG A 119 7.82 -1.17 25.38
N LEU A 120 8.74 -0.78 24.49
CA LEU A 120 8.39 -0.26 23.16
C LEU A 120 8.00 -1.43 22.25
N VAL A 121 6.77 -1.44 21.74
CA VAL A 121 6.30 -2.47 20.79
C VAL A 121 6.20 -1.84 19.40
N VAL A 122 7.04 -2.31 18.48
CA VAL A 122 7.10 -1.87 17.09
C VAL A 122 6.34 -2.88 16.23
N ASN A 123 5.27 -2.44 15.60
CA ASN A 123 4.39 -3.24 14.74
C ASN A 123 4.87 -3.28 13.29
N SER A 124 5.55 -2.23 12.84
CA SER A 124 6.11 -2.10 11.50
C SER A 124 7.37 -1.23 11.54
N ALA A 125 8.35 -1.54 10.70
CA ALA A 125 9.58 -0.76 10.49
C ALA A 125 9.86 -0.69 8.99
N LEU A 126 11.01 -1.18 8.50
CA LEU A 126 11.20 -1.42 7.07
C LEU A 126 10.06 -2.31 6.55
N ARG A 127 9.38 -1.83 5.52
CA ARG A 127 8.36 -2.61 4.79
C ARG A 127 8.86 -2.82 3.38
N THR A 128 8.88 -4.07 2.94
CA THR A 128 9.33 -4.38 1.57
C THR A 128 8.22 -4.13 0.55
N LEU A 129 8.58 -4.02 -0.72
CA LEU A 129 7.62 -3.83 -1.81
C LEU A 129 6.42 -4.81 -1.79
N PRO A 130 6.59 -6.14 -1.61
CA PRO A 130 5.45 -7.06 -1.55
C PRO A 130 4.57 -6.82 -0.31
N GLN A 131 5.14 -6.45 0.83
CA GLN A 131 4.32 -6.12 2.01
C GLN A 131 3.49 -4.86 1.77
N GLN A 132 4.08 -3.83 1.14
CA GLN A 132 3.35 -2.61 0.80
C GLN A 132 2.28 -2.89 -0.28
N TYR A 133 2.55 -3.77 -1.24
CA TYR A 133 1.56 -4.23 -2.21
C TYR A 133 0.35 -4.88 -1.51
N LEU A 134 0.56 -5.82 -0.59
CA LEU A 134 -0.55 -6.43 0.14
C LEU A 134 -1.40 -5.40 0.89
N LEU A 135 -0.77 -4.52 1.66
CA LEU A 135 -1.48 -3.47 2.41
C LEU A 135 -2.24 -2.52 1.48
N TYR A 136 -1.64 -2.11 0.37
CA TYR A 136 -2.30 -1.24 -0.61
C TYR A 136 -3.53 -1.93 -1.23
N ARG A 137 -3.43 -3.22 -1.56
CA ARG A 137 -4.55 -3.99 -2.10
C ARG A 137 -5.65 -4.21 -1.08
N TRP A 138 -5.32 -4.45 0.19
CA TRP A 138 -6.31 -4.55 1.27
C TRP A 138 -6.98 -3.21 1.55
N TYR A 139 -6.24 -2.11 1.55
CA TYR A 139 -6.80 -0.77 1.62
C TYR A 139 -7.80 -0.50 0.49
N GLN A 140 -7.41 -0.75 -0.76
CA GLN A 140 -8.27 -0.55 -1.93
C GLN A 140 -9.55 -1.39 -1.92
N THR A 141 -9.53 -2.54 -1.24
CA THR A 141 -10.65 -3.48 -1.20
C THR A 141 -11.40 -3.48 0.14
N GLY A 142 -11.04 -2.59 1.07
CA GLY A 142 -11.67 -2.52 2.40
C GLY A 142 -11.44 -3.78 3.26
N ARG A 143 -10.34 -4.50 3.03
CA ARG A 143 -10.02 -5.76 3.71
C ARG A 143 -9.03 -5.55 4.85
N CYS A 144 -9.02 -6.51 5.78
CA CYS A 144 -8.00 -6.63 6.83
C CYS A 144 -7.86 -5.38 7.73
N GLY A 145 -8.90 -4.56 7.83
CA GLY A 145 -8.91 -3.34 8.65
C GLY A 145 -7.94 -2.24 8.20
N ILE A 146 -7.42 -2.29 6.97
CA ILE A 146 -6.46 -1.30 6.48
C ILE A 146 -7.21 -0.04 6.02
N SER A 147 -7.13 1.02 6.83
CA SER A 147 -7.79 2.31 6.58
C SER A 147 -6.97 3.26 5.70
N LEU A 148 -5.66 3.08 5.65
CA LEU A 148 -4.74 3.91 4.88
C LEU A 148 -3.52 3.09 4.43
N ALA A 149 -3.16 3.22 3.15
CA ALA A 149 -1.91 2.70 2.64
C ALA A 149 -1.43 3.53 1.44
N ALA A 150 -0.14 3.88 1.43
CA ALA A 150 0.48 4.49 0.26
C ALA A 150 0.54 3.51 -0.91
N SER A 151 0.55 4.03 -2.14
CA SER A 151 0.88 3.22 -3.32
C SER A 151 2.29 2.62 -3.19
N PRO A 152 2.54 1.38 -3.65
CA PRO A 152 3.87 0.77 -3.58
C PRO A 152 4.97 1.63 -4.25
N GLY A 153 6.16 1.62 -3.67
CA GLY A 153 7.27 2.49 -4.05
C GLY A 153 7.19 3.92 -3.51
N ARG A 154 6.13 4.27 -2.74
CA ARG A 154 5.89 5.62 -2.21
C ARG A 154 5.80 5.66 -0.68
N SER A 155 5.83 4.52 0.01
CA SER A 155 5.72 4.47 1.46
C SER A 155 7.04 4.86 2.15
N ASN A 156 6.97 5.65 3.23
CA ASN A 156 8.15 5.97 4.04
C ASN A 156 8.74 4.71 4.72
N HIS A 157 7.92 3.70 4.99
CA HIS A 157 8.41 2.39 5.48
C HIS A 157 9.32 1.70 4.46
N GLU A 158 9.08 1.86 3.15
CA GLU A 158 9.95 1.27 2.11
C GLU A 158 11.32 1.93 2.05
N SER A 159 11.46 3.13 2.63
CA SER A 159 12.74 3.82 2.77
C SER A 159 13.41 3.55 4.13
N GLY A 160 12.82 2.74 5.01
CA GLY A 160 13.39 2.43 6.33
C GLY A 160 13.47 3.65 7.27
N VAL A 161 12.58 4.63 7.11
CA VAL A 161 12.53 5.85 7.93
C VAL A 161 11.20 6.02 8.66
N ALA A 162 10.41 4.96 8.75
CA ALA A 162 9.13 4.99 9.46
C ALA A 162 8.99 3.78 10.39
N VAL A 163 8.27 4.01 11.49
CA VAL A 163 7.83 2.95 12.41
C VAL A 163 6.37 3.12 12.75
N ASP A 164 5.68 2.00 12.92
CA ASP A 164 4.36 1.94 13.55
C ASP A 164 4.53 1.34 14.94
N VAL A 165 3.96 1.96 15.96
CA VAL A 165 4.14 1.54 17.36
C VAL A 165 2.82 1.46 18.11
N ASN A 166 2.76 0.60 19.13
CA ASN A 166 1.71 0.65 20.13
C ASN A 166 1.92 1.83 21.09
N ASP A 167 0.86 2.19 21.84
CA ASP A 167 0.90 3.24 22.86
C ASP A 167 1.46 4.57 22.32
N ASN A 168 0.88 5.03 21.20
CA ASN A 168 1.23 6.30 20.57
C ASN A 168 1.27 7.44 21.59
N ALA A 169 0.21 7.58 22.40
CA ALA A 169 0.09 8.68 23.36
C ALA A 169 1.27 8.71 24.35
N GLY A 170 1.65 7.56 24.92
CA GLY A 170 2.75 7.47 25.86
C GLY A 170 4.13 7.69 25.22
N TRP A 171 4.33 7.24 23.97
CA TRP A 171 5.64 7.33 23.30
C TRP A 171 5.88 8.66 22.56
N ARG A 172 4.83 9.46 22.31
CA ARG A 172 4.89 10.64 21.44
C ARG A 172 5.98 11.65 21.80
N ALA A 173 6.09 12.02 23.07
CA ALA A 173 7.11 12.97 23.51
C ALA A 173 8.54 12.42 23.29
N GLY A 174 8.74 11.11 23.54
CA GLY A 174 10.01 10.44 23.30
C GLY A 174 10.38 10.44 21.82
N PHE A 175 9.45 10.10 20.93
CA PHE A 175 9.66 10.16 19.48
C PHE A 175 9.95 11.59 18.98
N GLN A 176 9.11 12.56 19.34
CA GLN A 176 9.28 13.95 18.91
C GLN A 176 10.59 14.57 19.40
N GLY A 177 10.96 14.32 20.65
CA GLY A 177 12.23 14.78 21.22
C GLY A 177 13.47 14.13 20.58
N ASN A 178 13.30 13.04 19.82
CA ASN A 178 14.38 12.33 19.15
C ASN A 178 14.29 12.41 17.62
N GLY A 179 13.63 13.43 17.07
CA GLY A 179 13.67 13.73 15.64
C GLY A 179 12.69 12.93 14.79
N TRP A 180 11.61 12.46 15.39
CA TRP A 180 10.50 11.82 14.69
C TRP A 180 9.27 12.71 14.65
N ARG A 181 8.55 12.68 13.54
CA ARG A 181 7.27 13.33 13.34
C ARG A 181 6.15 12.30 13.44
N TRP A 182 5.24 12.51 14.37
CA TRP A 182 3.97 11.76 14.41
C TRP A 182 3.09 12.15 13.22
N LEU A 183 2.51 11.18 12.51
CA LEU A 183 1.72 11.46 11.31
C LEU A 183 0.38 12.14 11.61
N GLY A 184 -0.15 11.95 12.82
CA GLY A 184 -1.39 12.56 13.26
C GLY A 184 -2.54 11.57 13.39
N ALA A 185 -3.74 12.06 13.64
CA ALA A 185 -4.91 11.24 13.94
C ALA A 185 -5.36 10.34 12.77
N SER A 186 -5.01 10.67 11.53
CA SER A 186 -5.32 9.85 10.36
C SER A 186 -4.54 8.53 10.33
N ASP A 187 -3.38 8.49 11.00
CA ASP A 187 -2.58 7.28 11.20
C ASP A 187 -1.86 7.39 12.56
N PRO A 188 -2.58 7.08 13.66
CA PRO A 188 -2.13 7.42 14.99
C PRO A 188 -0.91 6.61 15.42
N VAL A 189 -0.60 5.49 14.79
CA VAL A 189 0.54 4.63 15.16
C VAL A 189 1.85 5.04 14.47
N HIS A 190 1.75 5.84 13.40
CA HIS A 190 2.84 6.10 12.47
C HIS A 190 3.75 7.25 12.90
N TYR A 191 5.05 7.01 12.82
CA TYR A 191 6.11 7.99 13.03
C TYR A 191 7.11 7.98 11.87
N ASP A 192 7.39 9.16 11.32
CA ASP A 192 8.46 9.38 10.34
C ASP A 192 9.70 9.93 11.03
N PHE A 193 10.87 9.33 10.79
CA PHE A 193 12.14 9.93 11.16
C PHE A 193 12.47 11.06 10.18
N THR A 194 12.63 12.28 10.68
CA THR A 194 12.85 13.48 9.85
C THR A 194 14.19 14.17 10.12
N ALA A 195 14.95 13.71 11.12
CA ALA A 195 16.22 14.32 11.52
C ALA A 195 17.45 13.82 10.74
N GLY A 196 17.26 13.11 9.62
CA GLY A 196 18.35 12.67 8.76
C GLY A 196 17.96 11.51 7.84
N GLY A 197 18.98 10.78 7.39
CA GLY A 197 18.83 9.70 6.42
C GLY A 197 19.01 10.16 4.97
N VAL A 198 18.84 9.23 4.05
CA VAL A 198 18.97 9.45 2.60
C VAL A 198 17.68 9.02 1.92
N SER A 199 17.36 9.64 0.79
CA SER A 199 16.23 9.16 -0.02
C SER A 199 16.54 7.77 -0.58
N LEU A 200 15.65 6.82 -0.30
CA LEU A 200 15.63 5.47 -0.89
C LEU A 200 14.36 5.26 -1.71
N THR A 201 13.68 6.34 -2.10
CA THR A 201 12.48 6.27 -2.95
C THR A 201 12.77 5.48 -4.22
N GLY A 202 11.91 4.49 -4.51
CA GLY A 202 12.06 3.60 -5.66
C GLY A 202 13.15 2.52 -5.51
N LEU A 203 13.94 2.52 -4.44
CA LEU A 203 14.98 1.50 -4.26
C LEU A 203 14.39 0.11 -4.00
N SER A 204 13.30 0.02 -3.21
CA SER A 204 12.54 -1.22 -3.01
C SER A 204 12.03 -1.79 -4.34
N VAL A 205 11.56 -0.90 -5.22
CA VAL A 205 11.08 -1.22 -6.57
C VAL A 205 12.23 -1.72 -7.44
N ARG A 206 13.35 -1.00 -7.46
CA ARG A 206 14.53 -1.39 -8.25
C ARG A 206 15.12 -2.73 -7.79
N ALA A 207 15.15 -2.98 -6.48
CA ALA A 207 15.55 -4.25 -5.93
C ALA A 207 14.67 -5.40 -6.45
N PHE A 208 13.36 -5.19 -6.47
CA PHE A 208 12.43 -6.16 -7.05
C PHE A 208 12.66 -6.37 -8.56
N GLN A 209 12.82 -5.29 -9.33
CA GLN A 209 13.04 -5.37 -10.78
C GLN A 209 14.31 -6.19 -11.12
N ARG A 210 15.42 -5.97 -10.38
CA ARG A 210 16.65 -6.77 -10.51
C ARG A 210 16.42 -8.24 -10.19
N LEU A 211 15.74 -8.52 -9.07
CA LEU A 211 15.47 -9.87 -8.62
C LEU A 211 14.55 -10.61 -9.60
N TRP A 212 13.53 -9.92 -10.13
CA TRP A 212 12.64 -10.44 -11.16
C TRP A 212 13.41 -10.79 -12.44
N ASN A 213 14.18 -9.85 -13.00
CA ASN A 213 14.92 -10.04 -14.25
C ASN A 213 15.90 -11.21 -14.15
N ARG A 214 16.57 -11.36 -13.01
CA ARG A 214 17.49 -12.47 -12.73
C ARG A 214 16.80 -13.84 -12.82
N ASN A 215 15.55 -13.93 -12.40
CA ASN A 215 14.79 -15.18 -12.39
C ASN A 215 13.93 -15.39 -13.64
N ASN A 216 13.76 -14.35 -14.46
CA ASN A 216 12.88 -14.36 -15.63
C ASN A 216 13.58 -13.74 -16.86
N PRO A 217 14.63 -14.38 -17.40
CA PRO A 217 15.46 -13.81 -18.47
C PRO A 217 14.71 -13.58 -19.80
N THR A 218 13.54 -14.20 -19.97
CA THR A 218 12.69 -14.04 -21.15
C THR A 218 11.50 -13.09 -20.93
N ASP A 219 11.32 -12.56 -19.72
CA ASP A 219 10.25 -11.63 -19.37
C ASP A 219 10.80 -10.46 -18.54
N THR A 220 11.80 -9.76 -19.06
CA THR A 220 12.46 -8.68 -18.30
C THR A 220 11.63 -7.40 -18.27
N ILE A 221 11.76 -6.64 -17.18
CA ILE A 221 11.23 -5.29 -16.99
C ILE A 221 12.37 -4.28 -16.81
N ALA A 222 12.08 -2.99 -17.01
CA ALA A 222 13.05 -1.93 -16.74
C ALA A 222 13.42 -1.92 -15.24
N GLU A 223 14.70 -1.68 -14.94
CA GLU A 223 15.24 -1.54 -13.57
C GLU A 223 15.36 -0.07 -13.16
N ASP A 224 14.29 0.68 -13.39
CA ASP A 224 14.22 2.14 -13.25
C ASP A 224 13.78 2.62 -11.85
N GLY A 225 13.42 1.70 -10.96
CA GLY A 225 12.88 2.01 -9.63
C GLY A 225 11.46 2.59 -9.65
N GLN A 226 10.76 2.55 -10.79
CA GLN A 226 9.40 3.06 -10.92
C GLN A 226 8.37 1.95 -10.72
N TYR A 227 7.43 2.20 -9.83
CA TYR A 227 6.28 1.31 -9.66
C TYR A 227 5.22 1.66 -10.71
N GLY A 228 4.92 0.69 -11.58
CA GLY A 228 3.92 0.83 -12.64
C GLY A 228 3.35 -0.54 -13.05
N PRO A 229 2.44 -0.60 -14.03
CA PRO A 229 1.71 -1.82 -14.38
C PRO A 229 2.60 -3.02 -14.70
N SER A 230 3.74 -2.79 -15.35
CA SER A 230 4.73 -3.84 -15.62
C SER A 230 5.30 -4.41 -14.32
N THR A 231 5.83 -3.58 -13.42
CA THR A 231 6.33 -4.00 -12.11
C THR A 231 5.25 -4.70 -11.28
N GLU A 232 4.04 -4.12 -11.20
CA GLU A 232 2.93 -4.68 -10.41
C GLU A 232 2.53 -6.09 -10.89
N SER A 233 2.34 -6.27 -12.20
CA SER A 233 1.91 -7.56 -12.75
C SER A 233 2.93 -8.67 -12.51
N ARG A 234 4.21 -8.33 -12.39
CA ARG A 234 5.29 -9.27 -12.07
C ARG A 234 5.37 -9.52 -10.57
N LEU A 235 5.21 -8.48 -9.74
CA LEU A 235 5.14 -8.61 -8.29
C LEU A 235 4.00 -9.53 -7.88
N ALA A 236 2.81 -9.34 -8.45
CA ALA A 236 1.64 -10.16 -8.21
C ALA A 236 1.86 -11.65 -8.53
N LYS A 237 2.67 -11.97 -9.56
CA LYS A 237 3.01 -13.34 -9.97
C LYS A 237 4.17 -13.95 -9.19
N SER A 238 4.88 -13.15 -8.39
CA SER A 238 6.09 -13.61 -7.72
C SER A 238 5.76 -14.62 -6.62
N PRO A 239 6.61 -15.63 -6.38
CA PRO A 239 6.41 -16.59 -5.30
C PRO A 239 6.53 -15.90 -3.94
N ILE A 240 5.58 -16.13 -3.02
CA ILE A 240 5.59 -15.52 -1.69
C ILE A 240 6.81 -15.93 -0.85
N GLY A 241 7.30 -17.15 -1.05
CA GLY A 241 8.51 -17.69 -0.42
C GLY A 241 9.82 -17.11 -0.99
N GLY A 242 9.75 -16.38 -2.10
CA GLY A 242 10.90 -15.82 -2.80
C GLY A 242 11.35 -16.67 -3.98
N PHE A 243 12.26 -16.10 -4.78
CA PHE A 243 12.74 -16.72 -6.00
C PHE A 243 13.88 -17.71 -5.75
N ARG A 244 14.13 -18.60 -6.72
CA ARG A 244 15.26 -19.53 -6.68
C ARG A 244 16.62 -18.81 -6.69
N LEU A 245 16.79 -17.79 -7.53
CA LEU A 245 17.99 -16.97 -7.55
C LEU A 245 17.76 -15.77 -6.64
N GLY A 246 18.39 -15.78 -5.47
CA GLY A 246 18.29 -14.72 -4.48
C GLY A 246 19.08 -13.46 -4.84
N PRO A 247 19.36 -12.60 -3.84
CA PRO A 247 20.10 -11.35 -4.02
C PRO A 247 21.52 -11.57 -4.57
N SER A 248 22.01 -10.62 -5.37
CA SER A 248 23.37 -10.65 -5.91
C SER A 248 24.08 -9.31 -5.72
N CYS A 249 25.12 -9.32 -4.89
CA CYS A 249 25.99 -8.17 -4.66
C CYS A 249 27.15 -8.20 -5.68
N PRO A 250 27.43 -7.10 -6.41
CA PRO A 250 28.53 -7.06 -7.40
C PRO A 250 29.92 -7.40 -6.85
N ASP A 251 30.17 -7.20 -5.54
CA ASP A 251 31.49 -7.34 -4.93
C ASP A 251 31.58 -8.42 -3.82
N GLY A 252 30.63 -9.35 -3.75
CA GLY A 252 30.65 -10.42 -2.73
C GLY A 252 30.44 -9.93 -1.28
N GLY A 253 29.96 -8.70 -1.09
CA GLY A 253 29.67 -8.13 0.22
C GLY A 253 28.70 -9.01 1.02
N ALA A 254 29.12 -9.42 2.22
CA ALA A 254 28.38 -10.30 3.10
C ALA A 254 26.96 -9.78 3.36
N THR A 255 25.96 -10.57 2.98
CA THR A 255 24.54 -10.27 3.19
C THR A 255 24.08 -10.88 4.51
N ASP A 256 24.31 -10.19 5.63
CA ASP A 256 23.59 -10.46 6.87
C ASP A 256 22.13 -9.96 6.75
N ALA A 257 21.40 -10.53 5.80
CA ALA A 257 19.99 -10.24 5.53
C ALA A 257 19.04 -11.05 6.44
N GLY A 258 19.52 -12.00 7.25
CA GLY A 258 18.71 -12.60 8.31
C GLY A 258 19.25 -13.89 8.92
N PRO A 259 18.66 -14.34 10.05
CA PRO A 259 18.90 -15.66 10.63
C PRO A 259 18.43 -16.77 9.68
N LYS A 260 19.03 -17.97 9.80
CA LYS A 260 18.52 -19.20 9.17
C LYS A 260 17.06 -19.40 9.57
N VAL A 261 16.20 -19.61 8.59
CA VAL A 261 14.81 -20.03 8.80
C VAL A 261 14.81 -21.52 9.17
N ASP A 262 14.82 -21.80 10.47
CA ASP A 262 14.34 -23.09 10.97
C ASP A 262 12.80 -23.01 10.99
N GLY A 263 12.14 -23.96 10.34
CA GLY A 263 10.69 -23.98 10.15
C GLY A 263 9.92 -23.89 11.47
N GLY A 264 9.50 -22.68 11.82
CA GLY A 264 8.62 -22.40 12.95
C GLY A 264 7.18 -22.71 12.57
N ALA A 265 6.54 -23.55 13.38
CA ALA A 265 5.12 -23.91 13.31
C ALA A 265 4.20 -22.66 13.22
N PRO A 266 2.94 -22.82 12.77
CA PRO A 266 1.98 -21.73 12.70
C PRO A 266 1.83 -21.10 14.10
N ILE A 267 2.35 -19.88 14.26
CA ILE A 267 2.03 -19.03 15.39
C ILE A 267 0.73 -18.33 15.00
N ASP A 268 -0.28 -18.45 15.86
CA ASP A 268 -1.58 -17.79 15.71
C ASP A 268 -1.43 -16.33 15.26
N PRO A 269 -2.36 -15.82 14.42
CA PRO A 269 -2.31 -14.43 14.01
C PRO A 269 -2.24 -13.54 15.26
N PRO A 270 -1.26 -12.62 15.37
CA PRO A 270 -1.33 -11.63 16.42
C PRO A 270 -2.65 -10.88 16.22
N ASP A 271 -3.43 -10.78 17.29
CA ASP A 271 -4.58 -9.89 17.35
C ASP A 271 -4.16 -8.55 16.75
N LEU A 272 -4.72 -8.23 15.59
CA LEU A 272 -4.71 -6.86 15.12
C LEU A 272 -5.31 -6.06 16.28
N PRO A 273 -4.64 -5.02 16.80
CA PRO A 273 -5.30 -4.16 17.77
C PRO A 273 -6.56 -3.65 17.07
N ASN A 274 -7.71 -4.09 17.58
CA ASN A 274 -8.95 -3.34 17.44
C ASN A 274 -8.59 -1.96 17.99
N ASN A 275 -8.32 -1.01 17.10
CA ASN A 275 -8.33 0.38 17.51
C ASN A 275 -9.73 0.61 18.09
N PRO A 276 -9.87 0.90 19.39
CA PRO A 276 -11.15 1.40 19.86
C PRO A 276 -11.46 2.63 19.01
N ALA A 277 -12.72 2.75 18.58
CA ALA A 277 -13.21 3.96 17.94
C ALA A 277 -12.74 5.18 18.75
N PRO A 278 -12.40 6.32 18.10
CA PRO A 278 -12.00 7.51 18.82
C PRO A 278 -13.04 7.81 19.91
N GLU A 279 -12.59 7.86 21.17
CA GLU A 279 -13.44 8.33 22.27
C GLU A 279 -13.93 9.74 21.93
N PRO A 280 -15.21 10.06 22.19
CA PRO A 280 -15.73 11.40 21.92
C PRO A 280 -15.09 12.43 22.87
N ASP A 281 -14.43 13.40 22.26
CA ASP A 281 -14.12 14.76 22.73
C ASP A 281 -13.73 14.94 24.21
N ALA A 282 -12.42 15.00 24.46
CA ALA A 282 -11.91 15.78 25.58
C ALA A 282 -11.94 17.28 25.20
N PRO A 283 -12.42 18.18 26.08
CA PRO A 283 -12.60 19.59 25.75
C PRO A 283 -11.25 20.29 25.51
N GLU A 284 -11.16 21.05 24.41
CA GLU A 284 -10.06 21.97 24.12
C GLU A 284 -9.96 23.07 25.21
N PRO A 285 -8.75 23.47 25.63
CA PRO A 285 -8.57 24.65 26.48
C PRO A 285 -8.71 25.95 25.67
N ASP A 286 -9.74 26.71 26.01
CA ASP A 286 -10.02 28.14 25.85
C ASP A 286 -9.22 28.95 24.81
N ALA A 287 -9.93 29.35 23.76
CA ALA A 287 -9.53 30.40 22.82
C ALA A 287 -9.50 31.79 23.50
N ILE A 288 -8.46 32.56 23.17
CA ILE A 288 -8.29 33.98 23.53
C ILE A 288 -9.32 34.84 22.75
N PRO A 289 -9.93 35.88 23.34
CA PRO A 289 -11.09 36.55 22.76
C PRO A 289 -10.74 37.51 21.61
N GLU A 290 -11.59 37.49 20.59
CA GLU A 290 -11.59 38.40 19.44
C GLU A 290 -11.97 39.84 19.81
N GLY A 291 -11.36 40.81 19.13
CA GLY A 291 -11.80 42.19 19.13
C GLY A 291 -10.89 43.14 18.36
N GLN A 292 -11.08 43.25 17.04
CA GLN A 292 -11.27 44.54 16.37
C GLN A 292 -11.55 44.40 14.87
N THR A 293 -12.60 45.10 14.46
CA THR A 293 -13.26 45.19 13.16
C THR A 293 -12.53 46.10 12.15
N GLY A 294 -12.67 45.83 10.84
CA GLY A 294 -12.30 46.78 9.78
C GLY A 294 -12.57 46.33 8.34
N GLU A 295 -13.83 46.53 7.91
CA GLU A 295 -14.39 46.74 6.55
C GLU A 295 -14.30 45.70 5.39
N PRO A 296 -15.38 45.56 4.56
CA PRO A 296 -15.49 44.56 3.50
C PRO A 296 -15.19 45.09 2.09
N LEU A 297 -14.48 44.30 1.28
CA LEU A 297 -14.35 44.51 -0.17
C LEU A 297 -15.47 43.78 -0.94
N ALA A 298 -16.02 44.46 -1.94
CA ALA A 298 -17.18 44.09 -2.75
C ALA A 298 -16.96 42.87 -3.68
N PRO A 299 -18.05 42.18 -4.12
CA PRO A 299 -17.95 40.98 -4.96
C PRO A 299 -17.86 41.30 -6.46
N LEU A 300 -17.07 40.50 -7.18
CA LEU A 300 -16.99 40.47 -8.65
C LEU A 300 -18.06 39.53 -9.25
N PRO A 301 -18.60 39.81 -10.46
CA PRO A 301 -19.70 39.04 -11.04
C PRO A 301 -19.23 37.79 -11.79
N ALA A 302 -20.12 36.80 -11.81
CA ALA A 302 -20.04 35.58 -12.61
C ALA A 302 -20.51 35.84 -14.04
N GLU A 303 -19.80 35.26 -15.02
CA GLU A 303 -20.23 35.18 -16.42
C GLU A 303 -20.42 33.70 -16.79
N ALA A 304 -21.50 33.44 -17.51
CA ALA A 304 -22.08 32.15 -17.80
C ALA A 304 -21.88 31.72 -19.26
N SER A 305 -21.93 30.40 -19.48
CA SER A 305 -22.55 29.69 -20.61
C SER A 305 -22.13 29.95 -22.07
N GLY A 306 -21.85 28.87 -22.80
CA GLY A 306 -21.88 28.88 -24.27
C GLY A 306 -21.50 27.55 -24.93
N CYS A 307 -22.45 26.62 -25.07
CA CYS A 307 -22.39 25.53 -26.05
C CYS A 307 -22.84 26.04 -27.43
N SER A 308 -22.22 25.59 -28.52
CA SER A 308 -22.87 25.44 -29.84
C SER A 308 -22.11 24.48 -30.74
N ALA A 309 -22.88 23.64 -31.45
CA ALA A 309 -22.45 22.58 -32.34
C ALA A 309 -22.48 23.01 -33.83
N ALA A 310 -21.61 22.35 -34.61
CA ALA A 310 -21.68 21.94 -36.02
C ALA A 310 -22.47 22.75 -37.06
N ARG A 311 -21.82 23.01 -38.22
CA ARG A 311 -22.28 22.58 -39.55
C ARG A 311 -21.23 22.79 -40.67
N ASP A 312 -21.06 21.73 -41.46
CA ASP A 312 -20.87 21.56 -42.91
C ASP A 312 -20.15 22.61 -43.77
N GLY A 313 -19.32 22.13 -44.71
CA GLY A 313 -19.06 22.85 -45.96
C GLY A 313 -17.77 22.49 -46.69
N SER A 314 -17.85 21.49 -47.56
CA SER A 314 -16.93 21.13 -48.66
C SER A 314 -16.29 22.29 -49.46
N GLY A 315 -15.04 22.11 -49.93
CA GLY A 315 -14.54 22.87 -51.08
C GLY A 315 -13.01 22.92 -51.29
N LEU A 316 -12.50 22.01 -52.13
CA LEU A 316 -11.44 22.16 -53.15
C LEU A 316 -10.18 23.04 -52.89
N ALA A 317 -9.01 22.41 -53.05
CA ALA A 317 -7.68 23.03 -53.30
C ALA A 317 -7.68 23.84 -54.63
N PRO A 318 -6.67 24.69 -54.99
CA PRO A 318 -5.24 24.30 -55.03
C PRO A 318 -4.12 25.40 -54.99
N TRP A 319 -2.86 24.92 -54.99
CA TRP A 319 -1.54 25.56 -55.27
C TRP A 319 -1.04 26.78 -54.45
N ALA A 320 0.12 26.62 -53.79
CA ALA A 320 1.33 27.44 -54.05
C ALA A 320 2.57 26.91 -53.29
N ILE A 321 3.70 27.08 -53.96
CA ILE A 321 5.06 26.57 -53.71
C ILE A 321 5.80 27.40 -52.65
N GLY A 322 6.66 26.77 -51.84
CA GLY A 322 7.59 27.47 -50.95
C GLY A 322 8.80 26.61 -50.55
N LEU A 323 9.89 26.75 -51.29
CA LEU A 323 11.22 26.21 -51.01
C LEU A 323 11.87 26.90 -49.78
N GLY A 324 12.53 26.11 -48.92
CA GLY A 324 13.38 26.62 -47.85
C GLY A 324 14.52 25.65 -47.53
N LEU A 325 15.70 25.92 -48.10
CA LEU A 325 16.97 25.23 -47.85
C LEU A 325 17.43 25.41 -46.38
N GLY A 326 17.79 24.30 -45.74
CA GLY A 326 18.49 24.29 -44.44
C GLY A 326 20.00 24.48 -44.60
N LEU A 327 20.57 25.39 -43.81
CA LEU A 327 22.01 25.63 -43.72
C LEU A 327 22.58 24.91 -42.49
N VAL A 328 23.57 24.05 -42.73
CA VAL A 328 24.39 23.33 -41.75
C VAL A 328 25.47 24.26 -41.21
N VAL A 329 25.56 24.42 -39.88
CA VAL A 329 26.68 25.11 -39.21
C VAL A 329 27.65 24.08 -38.64
N ALA A 330 28.81 23.94 -39.29
CA ALA A 330 29.97 23.24 -38.75
C ALA A 330 30.91 24.26 -38.06
N ARG A 331 31.22 24.04 -36.77
CA ARG A 331 32.08 24.89 -35.95
C ARG A 331 33.50 24.33 -35.95
N ARG A 332 34.48 25.05 -36.51
CA ARG A 332 35.91 24.67 -36.48
C ARG A 332 36.73 25.68 -35.65
N ARG A 333 37.51 25.15 -34.71
CA ARG A 333 38.53 25.83 -33.88
C ARG A 333 39.67 26.40 -34.73
N ARG A 334 40.27 27.52 -34.30
CA ARG A 334 41.73 27.66 -34.01
C ARG A 334 42.16 29.08 -33.57
N ASN A 335 42.91 29.08 -32.47
CA ASN A 335 44.09 29.85 -32.05
C ASN A 335 44.41 31.23 -32.64
N ARG A 336 44.81 32.13 -31.73
CA ARG A 336 45.90 33.13 -31.84
C ARG A 336 46.50 33.30 -30.43
N THR A 337 47.78 32.94 -30.24
CA THR A 337 48.95 33.85 -30.06
C THR A 337 48.77 34.81 -28.90
#